data_AF-A0A2M4AY05-F1
#
_entry.id   AF-A0A2M4AY05-F1
#
_cell.length_a   1.000
_cell.length_b   1.000
_cell.length_c   1.000
_cell.angle_alpha   90.00
_cell.angle_beta   90.00
_cell.angle_gamma   90.00
#
_symmetry.space_group_name_H-M   'P 1'
#
loop_
_entity.id
_entity.type
_entity.pdbx_description
1 polymer ?
#
loop_
_entity_poly.entity_id
_entity_poly.type
_entity_poly.pdbx_seq_one_letter_code
_entity_poly.pdbx_strand_id
1 'polypeptide(L)'
;MAELDMNFGELRDKHEIIRKYVDNLNRLRELAARRGQISEGEFNNYLIRHYFHNNNIINYIFAKHTSRILLKTVIERKKKIINFIFLLLTLFVVFSYKHEVSTVVLRNIQTFIYPGMRFWRKATVPIIANYPALSEYYDESCLLTNPYFQVENLNCDPCADVANVLDFTGLDPGVAVHYPYIFHTQKDAVDLATLQALYERHRAVFAKDAYKLQSTDGAIRNLDDMFRVFANVSGRTGGAGGGTGSTSPESHTVWRCNRMEPARLLRRLFPRPARLPATSVSLERY
;
A
#
# COMPACT_ATOMS: atom_id res chain seq x y z
N MET A 1 -41.86 63.95 -48.71
CA MET A 1 -41.79 62.50 -48.99
C MET A 1 -40.83 61.94 -47.93
N ALA A 2 -41.26 61.06 -47.02
CA ALA A 2 -40.35 60.54 -45.99
C ALA A 2 -39.42 59.52 -46.66
N GLU A 3 -38.14 59.86 -46.79
CA GLU A 3 -37.12 59.04 -47.42
C GLU A 3 -36.73 57.90 -46.44
N LEU A 4 -36.95 56.65 -46.83
CA LEU A 4 -36.40 55.51 -46.09
C LEU A 4 -34.91 55.42 -46.40
N ASP A 5 -34.07 55.65 -45.39
CA ASP A 5 -32.63 55.45 -45.52
C ASP A 5 -32.30 53.95 -45.53
N MET A 6 -32.10 53.43 -46.74
CA MET A 6 -31.77 52.04 -47.03
C MET A 6 -30.24 51.80 -47.13
N ASN A 7 -29.40 52.79 -46.77
CA ASN A 7 -27.96 52.62 -46.84
C ASN A 7 -27.42 51.90 -45.59
N PHE A 8 -27.13 50.61 -45.71
CA PHE A 8 -26.53 49.80 -44.64
C PHE A 8 -25.00 49.70 -44.75
N GLY A 9 -24.37 50.26 -45.79
CA GLY A 9 -22.96 50.04 -46.13
C GLY A 9 -21.95 50.66 -45.15
N GLU A 10 -22.36 51.66 -44.37
CA GLU A 10 -21.50 52.37 -43.42
C GLU A 10 -21.52 51.77 -42.01
N LEU A 11 -22.43 50.83 -41.73
CA LEU A 11 -22.59 50.21 -40.41
C LEU A 11 -21.74 48.96 -40.29
N ARG A 12 -20.86 48.92 -39.28
CA ARG A 12 -19.95 47.79 -39.02
C ARG A 12 -20.40 46.88 -37.87
N ASP A 13 -21.20 47.40 -36.93
CA ASP A 13 -21.72 46.61 -35.82
C ASP A 13 -23.09 45.97 -36.14
N LYS A 14 -23.22 44.69 -35.80
CA LYS A 14 -24.44 43.89 -35.98
C LYS A 14 -25.62 44.50 -35.22
N HIS A 15 -25.41 45.04 -34.02
CA HIS A 15 -26.49 45.63 -33.24
C HIS A 15 -27.05 46.90 -33.87
N GLU A 16 -26.17 47.72 -34.48
CA GLU A 16 -26.56 48.93 -35.20
C GLU A 16 -27.35 48.59 -36.47
N ILE A 17 -26.91 47.58 -37.22
CA ILE A 17 -27.62 47.09 -38.41
C ILE A 17 -29.02 46.59 -38.04
N ILE A 18 -29.14 45.79 -36.98
CA ILE A 18 -30.43 45.27 -36.53
C ILE A 18 -31.33 46.41 -36.06
N ARG A 19 -30.81 47.38 -35.30
CA ARG A 19 -31.60 48.52 -34.83
C ARG A 19 -32.12 49.36 -36.01
N LYS A 20 -31.25 49.72 -36.96
CA LYS A 20 -31.65 50.48 -38.17
C LYS A 20 -32.67 49.71 -39.01
N TYR A 21 -32.51 48.39 -39.13
CA TYR A 21 -33.47 47.54 -39.83
C TYR A 21 -34.85 47.55 -39.15
N VAL A 22 -34.91 47.40 -37.83
CA VAL A 22 -36.15 47.45 -37.05
C VAL A 22 -36.83 48.81 -37.17
N ASP A 23 -36.06 49.89 -37.09
CA ASP A 23 -36.58 51.26 -37.23
C ASP A 23 -37.18 51.51 -38.62
N ASN A 24 -36.49 51.07 -39.67
CA ASN A 24 -37.00 51.16 -41.04
C ASN A 24 -38.24 50.29 -41.26
N LEU A 25 -38.31 49.11 -40.66
CA LEU A 25 -39.50 48.26 -40.71
C LEU A 25 -40.71 48.90 -40.03
N ASN A 26 -40.51 49.55 -38.88
CA ASN A 26 -41.57 50.26 -38.17
C ASN A 26 -42.09 51.44 -39.01
N ARG A 27 -41.18 52.19 -39.65
CA ARG A 27 -41.55 53.27 -40.58
C ARG A 27 -42.31 52.74 -41.81
N LEU A 28 -41.88 51.60 -42.36
CA LEU A 28 -42.57 50.95 -43.48
C LEU A 28 -43.98 50.51 -43.06
N ARG A 29 -44.13 49.98 -41.84
CA ARG A 29 -45.42 49.60 -41.27
C ARG A 29 -46.36 50.80 -41.14
N GLU A 30 -45.87 51.92 -40.64
CA GLU A 30 -46.66 53.16 -40.55
C GLU A 30 -47.09 53.70 -41.91
N LEU A 31 -46.19 53.65 -42.91
CA LEU A 31 -46.51 54.06 -44.27
C LEU A 31 -47.55 53.13 -44.93
N ALA A 32 -47.41 51.82 -44.72
CA ALA A 32 -48.36 50.83 -45.21
C ALA A 32 -49.77 51.04 -44.62
N ALA A 33 -49.85 51.37 -43.32
CA ALA A 33 -51.11 51.68 -42.66
C ALA A 33 -51.73 52.99 -43.19
N ARG A 34 -50.93 54.06 -43.33
CA ARG A 34 -51.45 55.39 -43.72
C ARG A 34 -51.80 55.51 -45.20
N ARG A 35 -51.01 54.90 -46.09
CA ARG A 35 -51.17 55.04 -47.55
C ARG A 35 -51.78 53.83 -48.21
N GLY A 36 -51.44 52.64 -47.75
CA GLY A 36 -51.90 51.39 -48.33
C GLY A 36 -53.19 50.85 -47.71
N GLN A 37 -53.68 51.47 -46.62
CA GLN A 37 -54.78 50.95 -45.80
C GLN A 37 -54.58 49.48 -45.39
N ILE A 38 -53.32 49.04 -45.27
CA ILE A 38 -52.98 47.66 -44.94
C ILE A 38 -53.07 47.49 -43.43
N SER A 39 -53.77 46.45 -42.99
CA SER A 39 -53.86 46.14 -41.56
C SER A 39 -52.52 45.63 -41.01
N GLU A 40 -52.28 45.82 -39.73
CA GLU A 40 -51.04 45.35 -39.09
C GLU A 40 -50.83 43.84 -39.24
N GLY A 41 -51.91 43.07 -39.18
CA GLY A 41 -51.89 41.62 -39.37
C GLY A 41 -51.46 41.22 -40.78
N GLU A 42 -51.97 41.90 -41.81
CA GLU A 42 -51.60 41.63 -43.21
C GLU A 42 -50.14 41.99 -43.50
N PHE A 43 -49.66 43.11 -42.97
CA PHE A 43 -48.27 43.51 -43.13
C PHE A 43 -47.31 42.51 -42.47
N ASN A 44 -47.61 42.05 -41.25
CA ASN A 44 -46.80 41.05 -40.56
C ASN A 44 -46.82 39.70 -41.29
N ASN A 45 -47.99 39.27 -41.80
CA ASN A 45 -48.10 38.05 -42.62
C ASN A 45 -47.29 38.15 -43.92
N TYR A 46 -47.29 39.31 -44.58
CA TYR A 46 -46.47 39.55 -45.76
C TYR A 46 -44.98 39.45 -45.44
N LEU A 47 -44.52 40.05 -44.33
CA LEU A 47 -43.13 40.03 -43.89
C LEU A 47 -42.64 38.61 -43.59
N ILE A 48 -43.46 37.83 -42.88
CA ILE A 48 -43.20 36.42 -42.58
C ILE A 48 -43.13 35.62 -43.88
N ARG A 49 -44.12 35.78 -44.76
CA ARG A 49 -44.16 35.06 -46.04
C ARG A 49 -42.97 35.40 -46.93
N HIS A 50 -42.58 36.67 -47.00
CA HIS A 50 -41.42 37.12 -47.78
C HIS A 50 -40.10 36.58 -47.20
N TYR A 51 -39.95 36.58 -45.87
CA TYR A 51 -38.79 36.01 -45.20
C TYR A 51 -38.63 34.51 -45.51
N PHE A 52 -39.71 33.73 -45.40
CA PHE A 52 -39.67 32.29 -45.64
C PHE A 52 -39.59 31.92 -47.13
N HIS A 53 -40.15 32.73 -48.02
CA HIS A 53 -40.08 32.49 -49.47
C HIS A 53 -38.68 32.73 -50.04
N ASN A 54 -37.95 33.74 -49.54
CA ASN A 54 -36.59 34.05 -50.02
C ASN A 54 -35.48 33.24 -49.33
N ASN A 55 -35.71 32.70 -48.12
CA ASN A 55 -34.67 31.96 -47.39
C ASN A 55 -34.86 30.42 -47.43
N ASN A 56 -34.55 29.81 -48.59
CA ASN A 56 -34.24 28.37 -48.70
C ASN A 56 -32.98 27.94 -47.91
N ILE A 57 -32.30 28.89 -47.26
CA ILE A 57 -31.00 28.73 -46.57
C ILE A 57 -31.14 27.96 -45.24
N ILE A 58 -32.27 28.08 -44.55
CA ILE A 58 -32.47 27.45 -43.23
C ILE A 58 -32.48 25.92 -43.37
N ASN A 59 -33.12 25.38 -44.41
CA ASN A 59 -33.14 23.95 -44.69
C ASN A 59 -31.74 23.41 -45.08
N TYR A 60 -30.92 24.19 -45.80
CA TYR A 60 -29.57 23.76 -46.20
C TYR A 60 -28.56 23.78 -45.05
N ILE A 61 -28.61 24.80 -44.19
CA ILE A 61 -27.67 24.94 -43.06
C ILE A 61 -28.04 23.98 -41.91
N PHE A 62 -29.32 23.85 -41.57
CA PHE A 62 -29.73 22.91 -40.52
C PHE A 62 -29.45 21.47 -40.92
N ALA A 63 -29.81 21.01 -42.13
CA ALA A 63 -29.61 19.62 -42.55
C ALA A 63 -28.12 19.21 -42.63
N LYS A 64 -27.23 20.11 -43.09
CA LYS A 64 -25.79 19.80 -43.26
C LYS A 64 -25.01 19.87 -41.94
N HIS A 65 -25.36 20.80 -41.05
CA HIS A 65 -24.66 20.97 -39.77
C HIS A 65 -25.16 19.99 -38.70
N THR A 66 -26.48 19.75 -38.61
CA THR A 66 -27.02 18.76 -37.66
C THR A 66 -26.64 17.34 -38.03
N SER A 67 -26.64 16.95 -39.32
CA SER A 67 -26.26 15.58 -39.70
C SER A 67 -24.79 15.26 -39.41
N ARG A 68 -23.87 16.23 -39.57
CA ARG A 68 -22.44 16.03 -39.24
C ARG A 68 -22.20 15.95 -37.73
N ILE A 69 -22.91 16.73 -36.92
CA ILE A 69 -22.84 16.66 -35.45
C ILE A 69 -23.44 15.34 -34.95
N LEU A 70 -24.62 14.96 -35.45
CA LEU A 70 -25.26 13.69 -35.11
C LEU A 70 -24.39 12.50 -35.51
N LEU A 71 -23.83 12.49 -36.72
CA LEU A 71 -22.90 11.45 -37.16
C LEU A 71 -21.66 11.35 -36.26
N LYS A 72 -21.02 12.48 -35.92
CA LYS A 72 -19.89 12.50 -34.97
C LYS A 72 -20.27 11.94 -33.60
N THR A 73 -21.40 12.36 -33.04
CA THR A 73 -21.85 11.89 -31.73
C THR A 73 -22.21 10.40 -31.73
N VAL A 74 -22.79 9.88 -32.82
CA VAL A 74 -23.07 8.45 -32.99
C VAL A 74 -21.77 7.65 -33.13
N ILE A 75 -20.81 8.12 -33.91
CA ILE A 75 -19.50 7.46 -34.06
C ILE A 75 -18.76 7.41 -32.72
N GLU A 76 -18.73 8.52 -31.97
CA GLU A 76 -18.08 8.57 -30.66
C GLU A 76 -18.78 7.67 -29.62
N ARG A 77 -20.11 7.60 -29.64
CA ARG A 77 -20.85 6.63 -28.81
C ARG A 77 -20.56 5.19 -29.20
N LYS A 78 -20.52 4.87 -30.50
CA LYS A 78 -20.16 3.52 -30.99
C LYS A 78 -18.73 3.14 -30.61
N LYS A 79 -17.76 4.04 -30.72
CA LYS A 79 -16.38 3.81 -30.27
C LYS A 79 -16.31 3.52 -28.77
N LYS A 80 -17.03 4.29 -27.94
CA LYS A 80 -17.09 4.05 -26.49
C LYS A 80 -17.70 2.69 -26.17
N ILE A 81 -18.78 2.31 -26.85
CA ILE A 81 -19.42 0.99 -26.68
C ILE A 81 -18.47 -0.13 -27.10
N ILE A 82 -17.79 0.00 -28.24
CA ILE A 82 -16.80 -1.00 -28.71
C ILE A 82 -15.64 -1.12 -27.72
N ASN A 83 -15.10 0.01 -27.22
CA ASN A 83 -14.02 -0.01 -26.24
C ASN A 83 -14.47 -0.62 -24.91
N PHE A 84 -15.72 -0.36 -24.49
CA PHE A 84 -16.30 -0.97 -23.29
C PHE A 84 -16.47 -2.49 -23.45
N ILE A 85 -16.97 -2.96 -24.60
CA ILE A 85 -17.07 -4.39 -24.91
C ILE A 85 -15.68 -5.03 -24.96
N PHE A 86 -14.70 -4.36 -25.55
CA PHE A 86 -13.31 -4.82 -25.57
C PHE A 86 -12.71 -4.92 -24.16
N LEU A 87 -12.99 -3.96 -23.30
CA LEU A 87 -12.55 -3.96 -21.90
C LEU A 87 -13.22 -5.10 -21.11
N LEU A 88 -14.53 -5.35 -21.34
CA LEU A 88 -15.21 -6.49 -20.73
C LEU A 88 -14.68 -7.84 -21.23
N LEU A 89 -14.39 -7.97 -22.53
CA LEU A 89 -13.80 -9.19 -23.11
C LEU A 89 -12.40 -9.44 -22.56
N THR A 90 -11.56 -8.41 -22.46
CA THR A 90 -10.22 -8.55 -21.88
C THR A 90 -10.27 -8.93 -20.41
N LEU A 91 -11.16 -8.32 -19.61
CA LEU A 91 -11.40 -8.75 -18.22
C LEU A 91 -11.89 -10.20 -18.15
N PHE A 92 -12.85 -10.58 -18.99
CA PHE A 92 -13.39 -11.94 -19.03
C PHE A 92 -12.32 -12.99 -19.34
N VAL A 93 -11.42 -12.72 -20.29
CA VAL A 93 -10.28 -13.60 -20.61
C VAL A 93 -9.32 -13.69 -19.42
N VAL A 94 -8.98 -12.56 -18.78
CA VAL A 94 -8.08 -12.55 -17.61
C VAL A 94 -8.66 -13.34 -16.42
N PHE A 95 -9.96 -13.20 -16.16
CA PHE A 95 -10.62 -13.94 -15.08
C PHE A 95 -10.80 -15.43 -15.40
N SER A 96 -11.14 -15.78 -16.64
CA SER A 96 -11.34 -17.18 -17.04
C SER A 96 -10.02 -17.97 -17.09
N TYR A 97 -8.92 -17.32 -17.47
CA TYR A 97 -7.59 -17.92 -17.56
C TYR A 97 -6.66 -17.48 -16.42
N LYS A 98 -7.21 -17.13 -15.25
CA LYS A 98 -6.46 -16.57 -14.12
C LYS A 98 -5.15 -17.31 -13.82
N HIS A 99 -5.13 -18.64 -13.88
CA HIS A 99 -3.93 -19.43 -13.62
C HIS A 99 -2.86 -19.31 -14.72
N GLU A 100 -3.23 -19.41 -15.99
CA GLU A 100 -2.32 -19.29 -17.14
C GLU A 100 -1.84 -17.85 -17.36
N VAL A 101 -2.74 -16.88 -17.16
CA VAL A 101 -2.38 -15.46 -17.22
C VAL A 101 -1.46 -15.12 -16.06
N SER A 102 -1.70 -15.66 -14.86
CA SER A 102 -0.80 -15.49 -13.72
C SER A 102 0.60 -16.03 -14.00
N THR A 103 0.75 -17.24 -14.56
CA THR A 103 2.07 -17.81 -14.89
C THR A 103 2.80 -17.00 -15.96
N VAL A 104 2.11 -16.57 -17.02
CA VAL A 104 2.70 -15.70 -18.06
C VAL A 104 3.10 -14.33 -17.50
N VAL A 105 2.23 -13.71 -16.70
CA VAL A 105 2.50 -12.42 -16.06
C VAL A 105 3.65 -12.53 -15.06
N LEU A 106 3.66 -13.55 -14.21
CA LEU A 106 4.73 -13.83 -13.25
C LEU A 106 6.06 -14.00 -13.98
N ARG A 107 6.11 -14.77 -15.07
CA ARG A 107 7.35 -14.98 -15.84
C ARG A 107 7.91 -13.68 -16.43
N ASN A 108 7.04 -12.78 -16.90
CA ASN A 108 7.46 -11.49 -17.45
C ASN A 108 7.79 -10.45 -16.36
N ILE A 109 7.09 -10.48 -15.22
CA ILE A 109 7.32 -9.59 -14.08
C ILE A 109 8.54 -10.03 -13.27
N GLN A 110 8.90 -11.32 -13.26
CA GLN A 110 10.00 -11.87 -12.45
C GLN A 110 11.31 -11.09 -12.60
N THR A 111 11.64 -10.68 -13.84
CA THR A 111 12.81 -9.84 -14.14
C THR A 111 12.73 -8.45 -13.52
N PHE A 112 11.52 -7.91 -13.35
CA PHE A 112 11.26 -6.60 -12.75
C PHE A 112 11.01 -6.64 -11.24
N ILE A 113 10.80 -7.81 -10.63
CA ILE A 113 10.58 -7.93 -9.18
C ILE A 113 11.78 -7.32 -8.43
N TYR A 114 13.00 -7.73 -8.75
CA TYR A 114 14.19 -7.25 -8.03
C TYR A 114 14.47 -5.74 -8.24
N PRO A 115 14.47 -5.21 -9.48
CA PRO A 115 14.53 -3.76 -9.72
C PRO A 115 13.41 -3.00 -9.01
N GLY A 116 12.18 -3.51 -9.06
CA GLY A 116 11.01 -2.92 -8.41
C GLY A 116 11.18 -2.87 -6.89
N MET A 117 11.56 -3.98 -6.25
CA MET A 117 11.85 -4.03 -4.81
C MET A 117 12.98 -3.05 -4.43
N ARG A 118 14.01 -2.92 -5.27
CA ARG A 118 15.11 -1.97 -5.04
C ARG A 118 14.65 -0.53 -5.12
N PHE A 119 13.79 -0.22 -6.10
CA PHE A 119 13.18 1.10 -6.24
C PHE A 119 12.29 1.43 -5.03
N TRP A 120 11.38 0.52 -4.66
CA TRP A 120 10.52 0.67 -3.50
C TRP A 120 11.31 0.86 -2.22
N ARG A 121 12.37 0.08 -2.01
CA ARG A 121 13.27 0.25 -0.87
C ARG A 121 13.85 1.67 -0.83
N LYS A 122 14.37 2.18 -1.95
CA LYS A 122 14.92 3.55 -2.03
C LYS A 122 13.85 4.61 -1.78
N ALA A 123 12.65 4.42 -2.31
CA ALA A 123 11.53 5.33 -2.11
C ALA A 123 11.05 5.36 -0.65
N THR A 124 11.13 4.24 0.06
CA THR A 124 10.70 4.16 1.47
C THR A 124 11.76 4.57 2.49
N VAL A 125 13.06 4.59 2.13
CA VAL A 125 14.14 5.08 3.03
C VAL A 125 13.82 6.44 3.67
N PRO A 126 13.47 7.51 2.94
CA PRO A 126 13.20 8.81 3.56
C PRO A 126 11.98 8.80 4.49
N ILE A 127 10.97 7.96 4.19
CA ILE A 127 9.79 7.80 5.05
C ILE A 127 10.20 7.16 6.37
N ILE A 128 10.98 6.08 6.32
CA ILE A 128 11.46 5.37 7.51
C ILE A 128 12.39 6.26 8.34
N ALA A 129 13.24 7.07 7.69
CA ALA A 129 14.14 8.00 8.37
C ALA A 129 13.38 9.08 9.16
N ASN A 130 12.26 9.58 8.62
CA ASN A 130 11.44 10.59 9.30
C ASN A 130 10.50 10.00 10.36
N TYR A 131 10.08 8.74 10.20
CA TYR A 131 9.14 8.06 11.09
C TYR A 131 9.71 6.73 11.61
N PRO A 132 10.70 6.77 12.51
CA PRO A 132 11.34 5.56 13.03
C PRO A 132 10.36 4.65 13.78
N ALA A 133 9.34 5.20 14.43
CA ALA A 133 8.30 4.42 15.11
C ALA A 133 7.53 3.49 14.16
N LEU A 134 7.38 3.85 12.88
CA LEU A 134 6.69 3.01 11.90
C LEU A 134 7.41 1.67 11.68
N SER A 135 8.74 1.71 11.75
CA SER A 135 9.58 0.51 11.63
C SER A 135 9.48 -0.41 12.84
N GLU A 136 9.02 0.09 13.98
CA GLU A 136 8.83 -0.71 15.20
C GLU A 136 7.62 -1.62 15.04
N TYR A 137 6.50 -1.07 14.52
CA TYR A 137 5.29 -1.85 14.24
C TYR A 137 5.50 -2.90 13.15
N TYR A 138 6.42 -2.66 12.22
CA TYR A 138 6.77 -3.64 11.18
C TYR A 138 7.42 -4.91 11.77
N ASP A 139 8.13 -4.78 12.88
CA ASP A 139 8.82 -5.90 13.53
C ASP A 139 7.91 -6.68 14.48
N GLU A 140 6.71 -6.17 14.78
CA GLU A 140 5.74 -6.84 15.62
C GLU A 140 4.91 -7.81 14.78
N SER A 141 4.88 -9.08 15.19
CA SER A 141 4.02 -10.08 14.54
C SER A 141 2.53 -9.76 14.71
N CYS A 142 2.17 -9.03 15.76
CA CYS A 142 0.80 -8.59 16.04
C CYS A 142 0.82 -7.18 16.64
N LEU A 143 -0.02 -6.28 16.13
CA LEU A 143 -0.20 -4.94 16.72
C LEU A 143 -0.93 -4.97 18.06
N LEU A 144 -1.82 -5.95 18.21
CA LEU A 144 -2.55 -6.25 19.44
C LEU A 144 -2.29 -7.71 19.77
N THR A 145 -1.71 -7.97 20.93
CA THR A 145 -1.55 -9.33 21.44
C THR A 145 -2.94 -9.91 21.70
N ASN A 146 -3.33 -10.92 20.91
CA ASN A 146 -4.57 -11.63 21.16
C ASN A 146 -4.31 -12.63 22.31
N PRO A 147 -4.97 -12.47 23.47
CA PRO A 147 -4.76 -13.37 24.61
C PRO A 147 -5.23 -14.81 24.32
N TYR A 148 -6.07 -14.99 23.29
CA TYR A 148 -6.55 -16.29 22.82
C TYR A 148 -5.74 -16.86 21.66
N PHE A 149 -4.77 -16.11 21.13
CA PHE A 149 -3.82 -16.62 20.15
C PHE A 149 -2.51 -16.92 20.87
N GLN A 150 -2.30 -18.19 21.14
CA GLN A 150 -0.98 -18.70 21.50
C GLN A 150 -0.40 -19.27 20.22
N VAL A 151 0.85 -18.89 19.91
CA VAL A 151 1.62 -19.64 18.91
C VAL A 151 1.60 -21.07 19.40
N GLU A 152 1.09 -21.98 18.57
CA GLU A 152 1.04 -23.40 18.90
C GLU A 152 2.44 -23.79 19.38
N ASN A 153 2.55 -24.21 20.65
CA ASN A 153 3.81 -24.72 21.16
C ASN A 153 4.27 -25.83 20.20
N LEU A 154 5.58 -26.04 20.10
CA LEU A 154 6.14 -27.10 19.27
C LEU A 154 5.33 -28.38 19.55
N ASN A 155 4.65 -28.92 18.52
CA ASN A 155 3.88 -30.12 18.70
C ASN A 155 4.89 -31.24 19.00
N CYS A 156 5.00 -31.61 20.27
CA CYS A 156 5.89 -32.66 20.75
C CYS A 156 5.25 -34.05 20.63
N ASP A 157 4.00 -34.18 20.18
CA ASP A 157 3.33 -35.47 19.93
C ASP A 157 4.17 -36.41 19.05
N PRO A 158 4.86 -35.96 17.97
CA PRO A 158 5.72 -36.81 17.16
C PRO A 158 6.95 -37.35 17.91
N CYS A 159 7.30 -36.73 19.05
CA CYS A 159 8.44 -37.09 19.89
C CYS A 159 8.01 -37.72 21.23
N ALA A 160 6.71 -37.82 21.52
CA ALA A 160 6.20 -38.27 22.81
C ALA A 160 6.60 -39.71 23.17
N ASP A 161 6.73 -40.58 22.15
CA ASP A 161 7.12 -41.98 22.31
C ASP A 161 8.64 -42.23 22.12
N VAL A 162 9.43 -41.18 21.93
CA VAL A 162 10.88 -41.31 21.72
C VAL A 162 11.56 -41.58 23.06
N ALA A 163 11.83 -42.87 23.33
CA ALA A 163 12.48 -43.29 24.57
C ALA A 163 13.95 -42.82 24.68
N ASN A 164 14.66 -42.73 23.55
CA ASN A 164 16.06 -42.32 23.50
C ASN A 164 16.34 -41.54 22.21
N VAL A 165 17.15 -40.49 22.31
CA VAL A 165 17.69 -39.75 21.16
C VAL A 165 19.16 -40.13 20.99
N LEU A 166 19.58 -40.40 19.76
CA LEU A 166 20.95 -40.84 19.49
C LEU A 166 21.94 -39.68 19.65
N ASP A 167 23.04 -39.90 20.38
CA ASP A 167 24.14 -38.95 20.45
C ASP A 167 25.12 -39.18 19.31
N PHE A 168 25.19 -38.21 18.40
CA PHE A 168 26.06 -38.23 17.22
C PHE A 168 27.26 -37.29 17.36
N THR A 169 27.62 -36.94 18.59
CA THR A 169 28.83 -36.16 18.87
C THR A 169 30.06 -36.81 18.24
N GLY A 170 30.72 -36.09 17.33
CA GLY A 170 31.93 -36.55 16.64
C GLY A 170 31.69 -37.31 15.33
N LEU A 171 30.45 -37.67 14.99
CA LEU A 171 30.10 -38.30 13.71
C LEU A 171 29.82 -37.24 12.63
N ASP A 172 29.94 -37.65 11.36
CA ASP A 172 29.62 -36.77 10.24
C ASP A 172 28.10 -36.58 10.10
N PRO A 173 27.62 -35.33 9.92
CA PRO A 173 26.20 -35.00 9.90
C PRO A 173 25.42 -35.61 8.72
N GLY A 174 26.12 -36.16 7.72
CA GLY A 174 25.53 -36.87 6.58
C GLY A 174 25.02 -38.29 6.91
N VAL A 175 25.40 -38.85 8.06
CA VAL A 175 24.96 -40.19 8.49
C VAL A 175 23.57 -40.16 9.14
N ALA A 176 23.15 -39.00 9.63
CA ALA A 176 21.96 -38.80 10.46
C ALA A 176 20.68 -38.42 9.69
N VAL A 177 20.72 -38.49 8.37
CA VAL A 177 19.55 -38.16 7.55
C VAL A 177 18.47 -39.18 7.94
N HIS A 178 17.33 -38.70 8.44
CA HIS A 178 16.12 -39.47 8.82
C HIS A 178 15.93 -39.90 10.28
N TYR A 179 16.86 -39.63 11.22
CA TYR A 179 16.65 -39.92 12.64
C TYR A 179 16.77 -38.67 13.52
N PRO A 180 16.03 -38.57 14.64
CA PRO A 180 16.30 -37.54 15.65
C PRO A 180 17.63 -37.84 16.34
N TYR A 181 18.50 -36.85 16.43
CA TYR A 181 19.81 -36.98 17.07
C TYR A 181 20.19 -35.71 17.83
N ILE A 182 21.02 -35.87 18.85
CA ILE A 182 21.70 -34.78 19.55
C ILE A 182 23.18 -34.78 19.16
N PHE A 183 23.82 -33.63 19.30
CA PHE A 183 25.26 -33.54 19.16
C PHE A 183 25.78 -32.40 20.03
N HIS A 184 26.89 -32.64 20.70
CA HIS A 184 27.56 -31.63 21.50
C HIS A 184 28.51 -30.82 20.63
N THR A 185 28.41 -29.50 20.75
CA THR A 185 29.40 -28.58 20.20
C THR A 185 30.30 -28.11 21.33
N GLN A 186 31.63 -28.13 21.12
CA GLN A 186 32.55 -27.44 22.02
C GLN A 186 32.22 -25.94 21.99
N LYS A 187 31.58 -25.47 23.06
CA LYS A 187 31.21 -24.07 23.27
C LYS A 187 31.46 -23.72 24.71
N ASP A 188 31.95 -22.51 24.93
CA ASP A 188 32.08 -21.97 26.26
C ASP A 188 30.69 -21.74 26.85
N ALA A 189 30.54 -22.06 28.13
CA ALA A 189 29.32 -21.77 28.85
C ALA A 189 29.11 -20.25 28.89
N VAL A 190 27.97 -19.79 28.37
CA VAL A 190 27.60 -18.38 28.44
C VAL A 190 26.90 -18.16 29.77
N ASP A 191 27.61 -17.52 30.70
CA ASP A 191 27.03 -17.12 31.97
C ASP A 191 26.34 -15.75 31.87
N LEU A 192 25.60 -15.43 32.92
CA LEU A 192 24.85 -14.19 33.00
C LEU A 192 25.77 -12.96 33.08
N ALA A 193 26.97 -13.13 33.66
CA ALA A 193 28.00 -12.09 33.69
C ALA A 193 28.52 -11.75 32.29
N THR A 194 28.70 -12.74 31.41
CA THR A 194 29.05 -12.52 30.01
C THR A 194 27.96 -11.73 29.28
N LEU A 195 26.68 -12.03 29.54
CA LEU A 195 25.56 -11.27 28.98
C LEU A 195 25.52 -9.83 29.50
N GLN A 196 25.77 -9.62 30.80
CA GLN A 196 25.84 -8.29 31.39
C GLN A 196 26.99 -7.47 30.78
N ALA A 197 28.19 -8.06 30.68
CA ALA A 197 29.34 -7.39 30.07
C ALA A 197 29.09 -7.03 28.60
N LEU A 198 28.40 -7.89 27.84
CA LEU A 198 28.00 -7.60 26.46
C LEU A 198 27.05 -6.39 26.41
N TYR A 199 26.05 -6.37 27.31
CA TYR A 199 25.09 -5.29 27.42
C TYR A 199 25.76 -3.97 27.78
N GLU A 200 26.59 -3.94 28.83
CA GLU A 200 27.28 -2.73 29.28
C GLU A 200 28.17 -2.15 28.19
N ARG A 201 28.90 -3.01 27.46
CA ARG A 201 29.75 -2.60 26.34
C ARG A 201 28.97 -1.99 25.17
N HIS A 202 27.73 -2.43 24.93
CA HIS A 202 26.91 -1.98 23.80
C HIS A 202 25.57 -1.38 24.26
N ARG A 203 25.58 -0.72 25.43
CA ARG A 203 24.37 -0.25 26.11
C ARG A 203 23.49 0.61 25.22
N ALA A 204 24.09 1.52 24.46
CA ALA A 204 23.37 2.41 23.54
C ALA A 204 22.60 1.64 22.45
N VAL A 205 23.16 0.55 21.93
CA VAL A 205 22.52 -0.29 20.90
C VAL A 205 21.33 -1.02 21.49
N PHE A 206 21.52 -1.68 22.64
CA PHE A 206 20.44 -2.44 23.27
C PHE A 206 19.32 -1.54 23.81
N ALA A 207 19.64 -0.38 24.39
CA ALA A 207 18.66 0.58 24.85
C ALA A 207 17.82 1.18 23.72
N LYS A 208 18.39 1.31 22.52
CA LYS A 208 17.69 1.83 21.34
C LYS A 208 16.85 0.77 20.64
N ASP A 209 17.46 -0.38 20.35
CA ASP A 209 16.93 -1.35 19.38
C ASP A 209 16.43 -2.67 20.03
N ALA A 210 16.60 -2.84 21.34
CA ALA A 210 16.19 -4.04 22.07
C ALA A 210 15.76 -3.75 23.53
N TYR A 211 15.00 -2.68 23.77
CA TYR A 211 14.59 -2.27 25.12
C TYR A 211 13.38 -3.03 25.68
N LYS A 212 12.64 -3.78 24.85
CA LYS A 212 11.39 -4.44 25.24
C LYS A 212 11.67 -5.65 26.14
N LEU A 213 11.26 -5.53 27.39
CA LEU A 213 11.41 -6.54 28.42
C LEU A 213 10.05 -6.83 29.04
N GLN A 214 9.74 -8.11 29.25
CA GLN A 214 8.56 -8.56 29.97
C GLN A 214 9.04 -9.40 31.14
N SER A 215 8.63 -9.06 32.36
CA SER A 215 8.93 -9.84 33.56
C SER A 215 7.67 -10.04 34.39
N THR A 216 7.64 -11.18 35.08
CA THR A 216 6.66 -11.47 36.12
C THR A 216 6.98 -10.73 37.42
N ASP A 217 8.23 -10.27 37.60
CA ASP A 217 8.64 -9.46 38.73
C ASP A 217 8.45 -7.96 38.44
N GLY A 218 7.65 -7.29 39.27
CA GLY A 218 7.38 -5.86 39.16
C GLY A 218 8.61 -4.96 39.40
N ALA A 219 9.68 -5.51 39.99
CA ALA A 219 10.96 -4.81 40.17
C ALA A 219 11.78 -4.71 38.87
N ILE A 220 11.48 -5.55 37.86
CA ILE A 220 12.23 -5.63 36.60
C ILE A 220 11.42 -4.93 35.50
N ARG A 221 11.75 -3.67 35.20
CA ARG A 221 11.06 -2.88 34.17
C ARG A 221 11.90 -2.65 32.91
N ASN A 222 13.21 -2.70 33.04
CA ASN A 222 14.17 -2.46 31.97
C ASN A 222 15.39 -3.39 32.16
N LEU A 223 16.29 -3.37 31.18
CA LEU A 223 17.49 -4.21 31.19
C LEU A 223 18.43 -3.88 32.36
N ASP A 224 18.49 -2.63 32.80
CA ASP A 224 19.31 -2.23 33.94
C ASP A 224 18.79 -2.83 35.25
N ASP A 225 17.48 -2.77 35.47
CA ASP A 225 16.83 -3.39 36.61
C ASP A 225 17.02 -4.91 36.59
N MET A 226 16.90 -5.52 35.41
CA MET A 226 17.12 -6.95 35.20
C MET A 226 18.54 -7.36 35.63
N PHE A 227 19.58 -6.74 35.06
CA PHE A 227 20.96 -7.07 35.40
C PHE A 227 21.32 -6.70 36.85
N ARG A 228 20.70 -5.65 37.42
CA ARG A 228 20.87 -5.30 38.85
C ARG A 228 20.26 -6.34 39.78
N VAL A 229 19.03 -6.78 39.53
CA VAL A 229 18.37 -7.83 40.33
C VAL A 229 19.17 -9.12 40.24
N PHE A 230 19.63 -9.48 39.04
CA PHE A 230 20.46 -10.67 38.86
C PHE A 230 21.81 -10.60 39.56
N ALA A 231 22.53 -9.47 39.51
CA ALA A 231 23.79 -9.29 40.23
C ALA A 231 23.61 -9.43 41.76
N ASN A 232 22.47 -8.97 42.29
CA ASN A 232 22.16 -9.12 43.71
C ASN A 232 21.84 -10.56 44.11
N VAL A 233 21.22 -11.34 43.22
CA VAL A 233 20.94 -12.76 43.44
C VAL A 233 22.21 -13.60 43.34
N SER A 234 23.05 -13.37 42.32
CA SER A 234 24.32 -14.08 42.15
C SER A 234 25.34 -13.76 43.25
N GLY A 235 25.33 -12.53 43.78
CA GLY A 235 26.17 -12.14 44.92
C GLY A 235 25.76 -12.79 46.26
N ARG A 236 24.49 -13.21 46.41
CA ARG A 236 23.98 -13.85 47.63
C ARG A 236 24.31 -15.35 47.71
N THR A 237 24.54 -16.02 46.57
CA THR A 237 24.85 -17.45 46.53
C THR A 237 26.35 -17.76 46.65
N GLY A 238 27.22 -16.75 46.63
CA GLY A 238 28.67 -16.89 46.80
C GLY A 238 29.18 -16.81 48.26
N GLY A 239 28.30 -16.56 49.23
CA GLY A 239 28.66 -16.49 50.65
C GLY A 239 28.42 -17.81 51.37
N ALA A 240 29.50 -18.52 51.70
CA ALA A 240 29.46 -19.65 52.62
C ALA A 240 29.02 -19.18 54.02
N GLY A 241 27.72 -19.21 54.28
CA GLY A 241 27.15 -18.85 55.57
C GLY A 241 25.74 -19.41 55.67
N GLY A 242 25.59 -20.51 56.40
CA GLY A 242 24.30 -21.16 56.63
C GLY A 242 23.29 -20.20 57.25
N GLY A 243 22.08 -20.15 56.69
CA GLY A 243 21.00 -19.35 57.24
C GLY A 243 19.77 -19.32 56.35
N THR A 244 18.83 -20.22 56.63
CA THR A 244 17.40 -20.20 56.28
C THR A 244 17.01 -20.09 54.80
N GLY A 245 16.31 -21.13 54.32
CA GLY A 245 15.73 -21.22 52.97
C GLY A 245 14.72 -20.12 52.66
N SER A 246 15.22 -18.94 52.32
CA SER A 246 14.50 -17.95 51.54
C SER A 246 14.38 -18.51 50.13
N THR A 247 13.25 -19.15 49.82
CA THR A 247 12.80 -19.40 48.44
C THR A 247 12.92 -18.10 47.67
N SER A 248 13.99 -17.95 46.89
CA SER A 248 14.13 -16.82 45.98
C SER A 248 12.93 -16.87 45.04
N PRO A 249 12.13 -15.81 44.95
CA PRO A 249 10.97 -15.80 44.06
C PRO A 249 11.45 -16.10 42.64
N GLU A 250 10.90 -17.16 42.05
CA GLU A 250 11.17 -17.51 40.66
C GLU A 250 10.55 -16.45 39.76
N SER A 251 11.39 -15.67 39.07
CA SER A 251 10.94 -14.66 38.12
C SER A 251 11.19 -15.15 36.70
N HIS A 252 10.13 -15.23 35.90
CA HIS A 252 10.26 -15.42 34.46
C HIS A 252 10.42 -14.05 33.78
N THR A 253 11.49 -13.90 32.99
CA THR A 253 11.80 -12.68 32.24
C THR A 253 12.07 -13.02 30.78
N VAL A 254 11.39 -12.32 29.87
CA VAL A 254 11.52 -12.45 28.41
C VAL A 254 12.07 -11.16 27.85
N TRP A 255 13.23 -11.25 27.21
CA TRP A 255 13.87 -10.13 26.52
C TRP A 255 13.69 -10.25 25.01
N ARG A 256 13.00 -9.28 24.40
CA ARG A 256 12.78 -9.26 22.95
C ARG A 256 13.92 -8.58 22.20
N CYS A 257 14.51 -9.30 21.25
CA CYS A 257 15.61 -8.83 20.39
C CYS A 257 15.33 -9.11 18.91
N ASN A 258 14.45 -8.32 18.29
CA ASN A 258 14.05 -8.53 16.89
C ASN A 258 14.96 -7.78 15.89
N ARG A 259 15.54 -6.65 16.31
CA ARG A 259 16.39 -5.81 15.45
C ARG A 259 17.71 -6.48 15.13
N MET A 260 18.18 -6.25 13.89
CA MET A 260 19.36 -6.93 13.36
C MET A 260 20.64 -6.66 14.16
N GLU A 261 20.88 -5.42 14.56
CA GLU A 261 22.11 -5.01 15.24
C GLU A 261 22.30 -5.68 16.62
N PRO A 262 21.35 -5.56 17.58
CA PRO A 262 21.46 -6.26 18.86
C PRO A 262 21.44 -7.79 18.69
N ALA A 263 20.64 -8.32 17.75
CA ALA A 263 20.62 -9.75 17.48
C ALA A 263 21.97 -10.28 16.95
N ARG A 264 22.71 -9.50 16.16
CA ARG A 264 24.06 -9.88 15.71
C ARG A 264 25.06 -9.93 16.87
N LEU A 265 24.95 -9.02 17.83
CA LEU A 265 25.80 -9.03 19.03
C LEU A 265 25.52 -10.27 19.89
N LEU A 266 24.26 -10.58 20.15
CA LEU A 266 23.86 -11.77 20.92
C LEU A 266 24.24 -13.08 20.21
N ARG A 267 24.04 -13.18 18.89
CA ARG A 267 24.40 -14.37 18.11
C ARG A 267 25.91 -14.69 18.13
N ARG A 268 26.77 -13.72 18.46
CA ARG A 268 28.21 -13.98 18.64
C ARG A 268 28.49 -14.81 19.90
N LEU A 269 27.70 -14.65 20.96
CA LEU A 269 27.78 -15.49 22.15
C LEU A 269 27.25 -16.90 21.86
N PHE A 270 26.31 -17.01 20.93
CA PHE A 270 25.64 -18.27 20.58
C PHE A 270 25.90 -18.69 19.13
N PRO A 271 27.15 -18.91 18.70
CA PRO A 271 27.48 -19.17 17.30
C PRO A 271 26.74 -20.40 16.76
N ARG A 272 26.36 -20.36 15.47
CA ARG A 272 25.72 -21.49 14.79
C ARG A 272 26.71 -22.65 14.72
N PRO A 273 26.28 -23.90 15.00
CA PRO A 273 27.14 -25.06 14.77
C PRO A 273 27.62 -25.10 13.31
N ALA A 274 28.90 -25.39 13.11
CA ALA A 274 29.48 -25.50 11.77
C ALA A 274 28.95 -26.73 11.00
N ARG A 275 28.51 -27.76 11.73
CA ARG A 275 28.00 -29.03 11.18
C ARG A 275 26.49 -29.07 11.36
N LEU A 276 25.76 -28.80 10.29
CA LEU A 276 24.31 -28.96 10.22
C LEU A 276 23.96 -29.61 8.87
N PRO A 277 23.11 -30.65 8.85
CA PRO A 277 22.64 -31.20 7.59
C PRO A 277 21.80 -30.16 6.86
N ALA A 278 21.88 -30.17 5.53
CA ALA A 278 21.19 -29.20 4.65
C ALA A 278 19.66 -29.20 4.84
N THR A 279 19.10 -30.28 5.41
CA THR A 279 17.67 -30.49 5.68
C THR A 279 17.26 -30.17 7.12
N SER A 280 18.12 -29.59 7.97
CA SER A 280 17.76 -29.21 9.34
C SER A 280 16.88 -27.96 9.34
N VAL A 281 15.56 -28.16 9.36
CA VAL A 281 14.56 -27.08 9.35
C VAL A 281 14.24 -26.59 10.78
N SER A 282 14.54 -27.39 11.81
CA SER A 282 14.36 -27.04 13.22
C SER A 282 15.60 -27.45 14.03
N LEU A 283 16.21 -26.48 14.72
CA LEU A 283 17.34 -26.69 15.64
C LEU A 283 16.99 -26.03 16.96
N GLU A 284 16.75 -26.84 17.96
CA GLU A 284 16.58 -26.39 19.33
C GLU A 284 17.90 -26.53 20.08
N ARG A 285 18.20 -25.57 20.96
CA ARG A 285 19.35 -25.63 21.86
C ARG A 285 18.84 -25.78 23.27
N TYR A 286 19.22 -26.90 23.88
CA TYR A 286 19.01 -27.18 25.29
C TYR A 286 20.34 -27.01 26.04
#